data_AF-A0A0R3PM81-F1
#
_entry.id   AF-A0A0R3PM81-F1
#
_cell.length_a   1.000
_cell.length_b   1.000
_cell.length_c   1.000
_cell.angle_alpha   90.00
_cell.angle_beta   90.00
_cell.angle_gamma   90.00
#
_symmetry.space_group_name_H-M   'P 1'
#
loop_
_entity.id
_entity.type
_entity.pdbx_description
1 polymer ?
#
loop_
_entity_poly.entity_id
_entity_poly.type
_entity_poly.pdbx_seq_one_letter_code
_entity_poly.pdbx_strand_id
1 'polypeptide(L)'
;MERRERDRKELDNLLQESNDGEVSVFFTYISEKLNILLPKIDLQKYREQRSKMRRAEAARSRYQRMSDEERKNWCSRIYNHRRRLRALGLDPDMPKGQFVDNEAIREHIKMANAKKAEAARLRYHRMSADQRREYNQRRTESFRKRRVEEEILLSTPAGRISAEALQKAQQIMIRNARKAEAARARYQKMSPEQRKVHYLKKLYSRLIWIEFIVSAQQCGIIDGFW
;
A
#
# COMPACT_ATOMS: atom_id res chain seq x y z
N MET A 1 5.94 -44.00 -26.18
CA MET A 1 7.25 -43.30 -26.12
C MET A 1 7.97 -43.31 -27.46
N GLU A 2 7.71 -44.27 -28.34
CA GLU A 2 8.36 -44.52 -29.64
C GLU A 2 8.37 -43.39 -30.68
N ARG A 3 7.45 -42.42 -30.61
CA ARG A 3 7.40 -41.30 -31.57
C ARG A 3 8.53 -40.30 -31.31
N ARG A 4 8.73 -39.95 -30.03
CA ARG A 4 9.81 -39.03 -29.63
C ARG A 4 11.21 -39.63 -29.84
N GLU A 5 11.36 -40.94 -29.70
CA GLU A 5 12.62 -41.63 -29.99
C GLU A 5 12.93 -41.60 -31.50
N ARG A 6 11.90 -41.81 -32.35
CA ARG A 6 12.03 -41.71 -33.81
C ARG A 6 12.37 -40.30 -34.28
N ASP A 7 11.61 -39.31 -33.79
CA ASP A 7 11.83 -37.91 -34.12
C ASP A 7 13.25 -37.45 -33.71
N ARG A 8 13.81 -38.01 -32.63
CA ARG A 8 15.17 -37.72 -32.16
C ARG A 8 16.24 -38.39 -33.05
N LYS A 9 16.02 -39.63 -33.49
CA LYS A 9 16.92 -40.33 -34.43
C LYS A 9 16.92 -39.70 -35.83
N GLU A 10 15.77 -39.23 -36.31
CA GLU A 10 15.70 -38.46 -37.56
C GLU A 10 16.48 -37.14 -37.46
N LEU A 11 16.37 -36.46 -36.31
CA LEU A 11 17.13 -35.24 -36.06
C LEU A 11 18.64 -35.50 -36.01
N ASP A 12 19.08 -36.57 -35.33
CA ASP A 12 20.49 -36.93 -35.24
C ASP A 12 21.06 -37.35 -36.62
N ASN A 13 20.31 -38.09 -37.44
CA ASN A 13 20.71 -38.42 -38.81
C ASN A 13 20.82 -37.17 -39.70
N LEU A 14 19.86 -36.24 -39.61
CA LEU A 14 19.90 -34.97 -40.35
C LEU A 14 21.09 -34.08 -39.93
N LEU A 15 21.47 -34.10 -38.65
CA LEU A 15 22.63 -33.39 -38.13
C LEU A 15 23.96 -34.06 -38.52
N GLN A 16 23.96 -35.37 -38.76
CA GLN A 16 25.15 -36.13 -39.15
C GLN A 16 25.42 -36.05 -40.66
N GLU A 17 24.37 -35.97 -41.50
CA GLU A 17 24.48 -35.69 -42.94
C GLU A 17 24.90 -34.26 -43.25
N SER A 18 24.82 -33.34 -42.28
CA SER A 18 25.18 -31.93 -42.43
C SER A 18 26.53 -31.53 -41.83
N ASN A 19 27.44 -32.50 -41.65
CA ASN A 19 28.80 -32.25 -41.16
C ASN A 19 29.77 -31.73 -42.25
N ASP A 20 29.22 -31.05 -43.25
CA ASP A 20 29.96 -30.15 -44.14
C ASP A 20 29.94 -28.78 -43.44
N GLY A 21 31.11 -28.20 -43.19
CA GLY A 21 31.31 -27.04 -42.29
C GLY A 21 30.47 -25.78 -42.53
N GLU A 22 29.61 -25.74 -43.54
CA GLU A 22 28.67 -24.64 -43.85
C GLU A 22 27.45 -24.60 -42.92
N VAL A 23 26.94 -25.75 -42.44
CA VAL A 23 25.73 -25.78 -41.57
C VAL A 23 26.01 -25.21 -40.18
N SER A 24 27.25 -25.37 -39.70
CA SER A 24 27.73 -24.75 -38.46
C SER A 24 27.69 -23.22 -38.52
N VAL A 25 28.07 -22.63 -39.65
CA VAL A 25 28.06 -21.17 -39.86
C VAL A 25 26.63 -20.64 -40.00
N PHE A 26 25.75 -21.39 -40.66
CA PHE A 26 24.34 -21.01 -40.79
C PHE A 26 23.59 -21.12 -39.45
N PHE A 27 23.86 -22.17 -38.66
CA PHE A 27 23.27 -22.36 -37.33
C PHE A 27 23.74 -21.31 -36.32
N THR A 28 25.03 -20.92 -36.38
CA THR A 28 25.58 -19.83 -35.56
C THR A 28 25.00 -18.48 -35.99
N TYR A 29 24.91 -18.20 -37.29
CA TYR A 29 24.28 -16.99 -37.81
C TYR A 29 22.80 -16.88 -37.43
N ILE A 30 22.03 -17.96 -37.54
CA ILE A 30 20.62 -18.00 -37.11
C ILE A 30 20.51 -17.83 -35.59
N SER A 31 21.35 -18.50 -34.80
CA SER A 31 21.36 -18.34 -33.33
C SER A 31 21.71 -16.92 -32.90
N GLU A 32 22.65 -16.28 -33.59
CA GLU A 32 23.05 -14.89 -33.34
C GLU A 32 21.92 -13.92 -33.72
N LYS A 33 21.29 -14.11 -34.88
CA LYS A 33 20.13 -13.30 -35.32
C LYS A 33 18.90 -13.50 -34.43
N LEU A 34 18.61 -14.73 -33.96
CA LEU A 34 17.53 -15.00 -33.02
C LEU A 34 17.77 -14.36 -31.65
N ASN A 35 19.01 -14.35 -31.15
CA ASN A 35 19.37 -13.65 -29.91
C ASN A 35 19.26 -12.12 -30.02
N ILE A 36 19.39 -11.56 -31.23
CA ILE A 36 19.24 -10.13 -31.49
C ILE A 36 17.77 -9.73 -31.68
N LEU A 37 16.95 -10.57 -32.35
CA LEU A 37 15.55 -10.28 -32.69
C LEU A 37 14.55 -10.61 -31.58
N LEU A 38 14.86 -11.55 -30.68
CA LEU A 38 14.05 -11.82 -29.50
C LEU A 38 14.58 -10.99 -28.32
N PRO A 39 13.90 -9.91 -27.88
CA PRO A 39 14.26 -9.28 -26.62
C PRO A 39 14.24 -10.36 -25.54
N LYS A 40 15.30 -10.46 -24.74
CA LYS A 40 15.44 -11.44 -23.64
C LYS A 40 14.15 -11.48 -22.83
N ILE A 41 13.25 -12.39 -23.18
CA ILE A 41 12.00 -12.57 -22.45
C ILE A 41 12.46 -13.00 -21.08
N ASP A 42 12.24 -12.12 -20.11
CA ASP A 42 12.47 -12.42 -18.72
C ASP A 42 11.54 -13.58 -18.36
N LEU A 43 12.06 -14.80 -18.53
CA LEU A 43 11.32 -16.05 -18.44
C LEU A 43 10.70 -16.19 -17.05
N GLN A 44 11.32 -15.57 -16.05
CA GLN A 44 10.80 -15.45 -14.71
C GLN A 44 9.55 -14.55 -14.66
N LYS A 45 9.58 -13.35 -15.27
CA LYS A 45 8.38 -12.52 -15.42
C LYS A 45 7.26 -13.24 -16.18
N TYR A 46 7.57 -13.97 -17.26
CA TYR A 46 6.57 -14.72 -18.01
C TYR A 46 5.94 -15.86 -17.19
N ARG A 47 6.76 -16.62 -16.44
CA ARG A 47 6.30 -17.66 -15.50
C ARG A 47 5.41 -17.05 -14.40
N GLU A 48 5.81 -15.91 -13.85
CA GLU A 48 5.01 -15.19 -12.85
C GLU A 48 3.68 -14.71 -13.41
N GLN A 49 3.66 -14.15 -14.63
CA GLN A 49 2.43 -13.71 -15.28
C GLN A 49 1.48 -14.88 -15.53
N ARG A 50 1.99 -16.00 -16.06
CA ARG A 50 1.20 -17.23 -16.26
C ARG A 50 0.65 -17.78 -14.94
N SER A 51 1.44 -17.73 -13.86
CA SER A 51 0.99 -18.10 -12.51
C SER A 51 -0.12 -17.16 -11.99
N LYS A 52 0.02 -15.84 -12.21
CA LYS A 52 -1.00 -14.84 -11.85
C LYS A 52 -2.29 -15.07 -12.63
N MET A 53 -2.21 -15.32 -13.93
CA MET A 53 -3.37 -15.62 -14.78
C MET A 53 -4.12 -16.86 -14.30
N ARG A 54 -3.41 -17.98 -14.06
CA ARG A 54 -4.03 -19.21 -13.52
C ARG A 54 -4.71 -18.97 -12.18
N ARG A 55 -4.09 -18.22 -11.27
CA ARG A 55 -4.69 -17.85 -9.98
C ARG A 55 -5.92 -16.96 -10.15
N ALA A 56 -5.88 -16.01 -11.07
CA ALA A 56 -7.00 -15.13 -11.37
C ALA A 56 -8.18 -15.89 -11.98
N GLU A 57 -7.91 -16.78 -12.93
CA GLU A 57 -8.92 -17.66 -13.54
C GLU A 57 -9.54 -18.59 -12.50
N ALA A 58 -8.74 -19.27 -11.68
CA ALA A 58 -9.25 -20.10 -10.59
C ALA A 58 -10.13 -19.30 -9.60
N ALA A 59 -9.76 -18.04 -9.31
CA ALA A 59 -10.57 -17.16 -8.48
C ALA A 59 -11.90 -16.79 -9.15
N ARG A 60 -11.92 -16.50 -10.46
CA ARG A 60 -13.15 -16.24 -11.23
C ARG A 60 -14.06 -17.47 -11.27
N SER A 61 -13.52 -18.65 -11.59
CA SER A 61 -14.28 -19.90 -11.61
C SER A 61 -14.87 -20.24 -10.24
N ARG A 62 -14.13 -19.99 -9.16
CA ARG A 62 -14.65 -20.14 -7.79
C ARG A 62 -15.77 -19.15 -7.50
N TYR A 63 -15.65 -17.89 -7.92
CA TYR A 63 -16.70 -16.88 -7.76
C TYR A 63 -17.99 -17.24 -8.50
N GLN A 64 -17.86 -17.78 -9.71
CA GLN A 64 -18.99 -18.22 -10.52
C GLN A 64 -19.77 -19.35 -9.87
N ARG A 65 -19.07 -20.30 -9.22
CA ARG A 65 -19.69 -21.46 -8.54
C ARG A 65 -20.22 -21.17 -7.13
N MET A 66 -19.81 -20.06 -6.50
CA MET A 66 -20.32 -19.67 -5.17
C MET A 66 -21.74 -19.10 -5.28
N SER A 67 -22.59 -19.42 -4.30
CA SER A 67 -23.89 -18.79 -4.07
C SER A 67 -23.74 -17.31 -3.65
N ASP A 68 -24.82 -16.53 -3.68
CA ASP A 68 -24.77 -15.11 -3.29
C ASP A 68 -24.40 -14.89 -1.82
N GLU A 69 -24.80 -15.79 -0.93
CA GLU A 69 -24.43 -15.75 0.48
C GLU A 69 -22.94 -16.11 0.68
N GLU A 70 -22.44 -17.11 -0.04
CA GLU A 70 -21.02 -17.42 -0.07
C GLU A 70 -20.20 -16.31 -0.71
N ARG A 71 -20.72 -15.61 -1.74
CA ARG A 71 -20.08 -14.42 -2.33
C ARG A 71 -20.05 -13.28 -1.33
N LYS A 72 -21.09 -13.04 -0.54
CA LYS A 72 -21.08 -12.02 0.54
C LYS A 72 -20.07 -12.36 1.65
N ASN A 73 -19.97 -13.63 2.03
CA ASN A 73 -19.01 -14.08 3.04
C ASN A 73 -17.56 -14.10 2.50
N TRP A 74 -17.38 -14.44 1.23
CA TRP A 74 -16.11 -14.38 0.52
C TRP A 74 -15.71 -12.96 0.15
N CYS A 75 -16.70 -12.07 -0.04
CA CYS A 75 -16.52 -10.67 -0.38
C CYS A 75 -15.50 -10.09 0.60
N SER A 76 -14.45 -9.57 -0.01
CA SER A 76 -13.15 -9.17 0.54
C SER A 76 -13.17 -8.60 1.97
N ARG A 77 -14.24 -7.94 2.41
CA ARG A 77 -14.36 -7.35 3.74
C ARG A 77 -14.38 -8.38 4.88
N ILE A 78 -15.24 -9.41 4.84
CA ILE A 78 -15.34 -10.42 5.91
C ILE A 78 -14.14 -11.36 5.85
N TYR A 79 -13.81 -11.85 4.66
CA TYR A 79 -12.64 -12.70 4.47
C TYR A 79 -11.32 -12.02 4.88
N ASN A 80 -11.08 -10.76 4.48
CA ASN A 80 -9.87 -10.04 4.92
C ASN A 80 -9.90 -9.72 6.40
N HIS A 81 -11.06 -9.45 6.98
CA HIS A 81 -11.16 -9.28 8.42
C HIS A 81 -10.73 -10.56 9.16
N ARG A 82 -11.33 -11.71 8.81
CA ARG A 82 -10.97 -13.01 9.40
C ARG A 82 -9.51 -13.39 9.14
N ARG A 83 -8.97 -13.09 7.94
CA ARG A 83 -7.54 -13.26 7.63
C ARG A 83 -6.64 -12.39 8.53
N ARG A 84 -7.00 -11.12 8.75
CA ARG A 84 -6.24 -10.21 9.62
C ARG A 84 -6.23 -10.70 11.06
N LEU A 85 -7.35 -11.23 11.55
CA LEU A 85 -7.43 -11.85 12.87
C LEU A 85 -6.47 -13.05 12.96
N ARG A 86 -6.53 -13.98 12.01
CA ARG A 86 -5.60 -15.12 11.98
C ARG A 86 -4.13 -14.72 11.90
N ALA A 87 -3.80 -13.66 11.15
CA ALA A 87 -2.43 -13.13 11.08
C ALA A 87 -1.93 -12.52 12.40
N LEU A 88 -2.84 -12.20 13.32
CA LEU A 88 -2.54 -11.77 14.68
C LEU A 88 -2.61 -12.92 15.69
N GLY A 89 -2.76 -14.18 15.24
CA GLY A 89 -2.94 -15.35 16.10
C GLY A 89 -4.32 -15.43 16.74
N LEU A 90 -5.30 -14.68 16.22
CA LEU A 90 -6.65 -14.62 16.77
C LEU A 90 -7.60 -15.49 15.97
N ASP A 91 -8.38 -16.29 16.67
CA ASP A 91 -9.48 -17.04 16.07
C ASP A 91 -10.63 -16.08 15.73
N PRO A 92 -11.03 -15.99 14.44
CA PRO A 92 -12.14 -15.13 14.02
C PRO A 92 -13.50 -15.52 14.61
N ASP A 93 -13.67 -16.75 15.10
CA ASP A 93 -14.95 -17.28 15.60
C ASP A 93 -15.05 -17.26 17.13
N MET A 94 -14.01 -16.74 17.81
CA MET A 94 -14.02 -16.54 19.25
C MET A 94 -15.03 -15.47 19.69
N PRO A 95 -15.73 -15.67 20.82
CA PRO A 95 -16.72 -14.72 21.33
C PRO A 95 -16.09 -13.36 21.66
N LYS A 96 -16.78 -12.29 21.26
CA LYS A 96 -16.35 -10.90 21.45
C LYS A 96 -16.31 -10.59 22.95
N GLY A 97 -15.11 -10.38 23.49
CA GLY A 97 -14.87 -10.11 24.91
C GLY A 97 -13.65 -10.85 25.45
N GLN A 98 -13.32 -12.00 24.86
CA GLN A 98 -12.15 -12.81 25.22
C GLN A 98 -10.86 -12.36 24.52
N PHE A 99 -10.98 -11.45 23.56
CA PHE A 99 -9.87 -10.84 22.81
C PHE A 99 -8.98 -9.90 23.64
N VAL A 100 -9.44 -9.49 24.83
CA VAL A 100 -9.05 -8.19 25.41
C VAL A 100 -7.70 -8.20 26.13
N ASP A 101 -7.17 -9.35 26.55
CA ASP A 101 -5.95 -9.41 27.38
C ASP A 101 -4.91 -10.44 26.96
N ASN A 102 -4.63 -10.51 25.66
CA ASN A 102 -3.47 -11.25 25.19
C ASN A 102 -2.29 -10.29 24.97
N GLU A 103 -1.48 -10.08 26.01
CA GLU A 103 -0.30 -9.19 25.94
C GLU A 103 0.63 -9.58 24.79
N ALA A 104 0.72 -10.87 24.46
CA ALA A 104 1.48 -11.37 23.30
C ALA A 104 0.98 -10.79 21.96
N ILE A 105 -0.33 -10.50 21.84
CA ILE A 105 -0.89 -9.87 20.64
C ILE A 105 -0.55 -8.39 20.57
N ARG A 106 -0.58 -7.70 21.72
CA ARG A 106 -0.15 -6.30 21.79
C ARG A 106 1.32 -6.18 21.40
N GLU A 107 2.17 -7.07 21.91
CA GLU A 107 3.59 -7.15 21.56
C GLU A 107 3.78 -7.52 20.09
N HIS A 108 3.07 -8.51 19.56
CA HIS A 108 3.15 -8.86 18.14
C HIS A 108 2.74 -7.69 17.23
N ILE A 109 1.69 -6.92 17.60
CA ILE A 109 1.29 -5.71 16.88
C ILE A 109 2.37 -4.63 16.99
N LYS A 110 2.94 -4.40 18.17
CA LYS A 110 4.03 -3.44 18.39
C LYS A 110 5.24 -3.80 17.52
N MET A 111 5.67 -5.07 17.53
CA MET A 111 6.78 -5.58 16.72
C MET A 111 6.49 -5.45 15.21
N ALA A 112 5.30 -5.84 14.76
CA ALA A 112 4.92 -5.72 13.34
C ALA A 112 4.88 -4.26 12.88
N ASN A 113 4.42 -3.34 13.74
CA ASN A 113 4.44 -1.91 13.47
C ASN A 113 5.85 -1.34 13.48
N ALA A 114 6.71 -1.78 14.40
CA ALA A 114 8.12 -1.40 14.44
C ALA A 114 8.85 -1.83 13.16
N LYS A 115 8.66 -3.08 12.72
CA LYS A 115 9.21 -3.58 11.45
C LYS A 115 8.74 -2.77 10.24
N LYS A 116 7.45 -2.41 10.20
CA LYS A 116 6.90 -1.54 9.13
C LYS A 116 7.51 -0.14 9.18
N ALA A 117 7.70 0.42 10.37
CA ALA A 117 8.29 1.74 10.56
C ALA A 117 9.76 1.75 10.12
N GLU A 118 10.53 0.73 10.49
CA GLU A 118 11.94 0.57 10.11
C GLU A 118 12.09 0.37 8.59
N ALA A 119 11.27 -0.48 7.98
CA ALA A 119 11.21 -0.59 6.52
C ALA A 119 10.86 0.74 5.81
N ALA A 120 9.96 1.54 6.39
CA ALA A 120 9.64 2.87 5.87
C ALA A 120 10.82 3.85 6.01
N ARG A 121 11.56 3.80 7.13
CA ARG A 121 12.79 4.58 7.32
C ARG A 121 13.83 4.21 6.28
N LEU A 122 14.09 2.91 6.07
CA LEU A 122 15.02 2.44 5.04
C LEU A 122 14.63 2.92 3.65
N ARG A 123 13.34 2.87 3.29
CA ARG A 123 12.84 3.45 2.03
C ARG A 123 13.13 4.94 1.94
N TYR A 124 12.89 5.70 3.01
CA TYR A 124 13.17 7.14 3.04
C TYR A 124 14.66 7.46 2.92
N HIS A 125 15.52 6.68 3.58
CA HIS A 125 16.98 6.81 3.47
C HIS A 125 17.51 6.44 2.08
N ARG A 126 16.86 5.49 1.38
CA ARG A 126 17.21 5.10 0.02
C ARG A 126 16.70 6.08 -1.06
N MET A 127 15.74 6.95 -0.74
CA MET A 127 15.22 7.92 -1.70
C MET A 127 16.18 9.09 -1.89
N SER A 128 16.36 9.52 -3.14
CA SER A 128 17.10 10.74 -3.47
C SER A 128 16.41 11.99 -2.89
N ALA A 129 17.12 13.13 -2.85
CA ALA A 129 16.52 14.38 -2.38
C ALA A 129 15.28 14.78 -3.18
N ASP A 130 15.29 14.59 -4.50
CA ASP A 130 14.18 14.93 -5.40
C ASP A 130 12.98 14.01 -5.18
N GLN A 131 13.21 12.71 -5.05
CA GLN A 131 12.16 11.74 -4.75
C GLN A 131 11.51 12.02 -3.37
N ARG A 132 12.31 12.43 -2.38
CA ARG A 132 11.79 12.85 -1.07
C ARG A 132 10.93 14.11 -1.17
N ARG A 133 11.35 15.11 -1.96
CA ARG A 133 10.55 16.33 -2.22
C ARG A 133 9.21 15.99 -2.87
N GLU A 134 9.22 15.23 -3.96
CA GLU A 134 8.01 14.85 -4.69
C GLU A 134 7.06 13.98 -3.84
N TYR A 135 7.60 13.02 -3.08
CA TYR A 135 6.82 12.20 -2.15
C TYR A 135 6.15 13.07 -1.07
N ASN A 136 6.90 13.98 -0.45
CA ASN A 136 6.38 14.87 0.58
C ASN A 136 5.36 15.87 0.02
N GLN A 137 5.57 16.36 -1.19
CA GLN A 137 4.62 17.22 -1.90
C GLN A 137 3.30 16.49 -2.14
N ARG A 138 3.32 15.32 -2.81
CA ARG A 138 2.11 14.52 -3.07
C ARG A 138 1.37 14.17 -1.79
N ARG A 139 2.12 13.81 -0.74
CA ARG A 139 1.56 13.53 0.59
C ARG A 139 0.84 14.76 1.15
N THR A 140 1.47 15.93 1.12
CA THR A 140 0.92 17.18 1.64
C THR A 140 -0.31 17.63 0.85
N GLU A 141 -0.25 17.56 -0.47
CA GLU A 141 -1.37 17.90 -1.36
C GLU A 141 -2.58 17.00 -1.11
N SER A 142 -2.38 15.69 -0.92
CA SER A 142 -3.46 14.77 -0.57
C SER A 142 -4.15 15.16 0.75
N PHE A 143 -3.39 15.57 1.77
CA PHE A 143 -3.97 16.06 3.02
C PHE A 143 -4.67 17.41 2.85
N ARG A 144 -4.11 18.31 2.03
CA ARG A 144 -4.72 19.62 1.72
C ARG A 144 -6.06 19.42 1.02
N LYS A 145 -6.11 18.61 -0.05
CA LYS A 145 -7.34 18.29 -0.79
C LYS A 145 -8.42 17.72 0.13
N ARG A 146 -8.07 16.76 0.99
CA ARG A 146 -9.01 16.17 1.94
C ARG A 146 -9.55 17.18 2.95
N ARG A 147 -8.71 18.07 3.46
CA ARG A 147 -9.15 19.12 4.39
C ARG A 147 -10.14 20.06 3.71
N VAL A 148 -9.82 20.52 2.52
CA VAL A 148 -10.70 21.40 1.72
C VAL A 148 -12.02 20.70 1.42
N GLU A 149 -12.00 19.43 1.03
CA GLU A 149 -13.22 18.64 0.81
C GLU A 149 -14.08 18.52 2.08
N GLU A 150 -13.47 18.16 3.22
CA GLU A 150 -14.18 18.08 4.50
C GLU A 150 -14.73 19.44 4.93
N GLU A 151 -14.00 20.53 4.68
CA GLU A 151 -14.42 21.91 4.98
C GLU A 151 -15.61 22.33 4.12
N ILE A 152 -15.55 22.11 2.80
CA ILE A 152 -16.65 22.37 1.87
C ILE A 152 -17.91 21.61 2.30
N LEU A 153 -17.78 20.33 2.66
CA LEU A 153 -18.93 19.53 3.11
C LEU A 153 -19.57 20.04 4.40
N LEU A 154 -18.78 20.67 5.28
CA LEU A 154 -19.26 21.22 6.55
C LEU A 154 -19.76 22.67 6.41
N SER A 155 -19.24 23.44 5.46
CA SER A 155 -19.63 24.83 5.22
C SER A 155 -20.80 24.97 4.24
N THR A 156 -21.07 23.96 3.41
CA THR A 156 -22.17 24.00 2.44
C THR A 156 -23.51 23.75 3.16
N PRO A 157 -24.51 24.64 3.01
CA PRO A 157 -25.82 24.46 3.64
C PRO A 157 -26.53 23.17 3.22
N ALA A 158 -27.24 22.53 4.16
CA ALA A 158 -27.89 21.23 3.96
C ALA A 158 -28.88 21.18 2.76
N GLY A 159 -29.50 22.31 2.42
CA GLY A 159 -30.43 22.41 1.29
C GLY A 159 -29.77 22.42 -0.10
N ARG A 160 -28.43 22.50 -0.18
CA ARG A 160 -27.68 22.51 -1.45
C ARG A 160 -26.81 21.27 -1.68
N ILE A 161 -26.84 20.31 -0.75
CA ILE A 161 -26.01 19.10 -0.80
C ILE A 161 -26.85 17.85 -1.04
N SER A 162 -26.26 16.84 -1.67
CA SER A 162 -26.90 15.54 -1.85
C SER A 162 -27.06 14.81 -0.50
N ALA A 163 -28.01 13.88 -0.42
CA ALA A 163 -28.23 13.08 0.79
C ALA A 163 -26.96 12.28 1.20
N GLU A 164 -26.18 11.81 0.23
CA GLU A 164 -24.90 11.12 0.47
C GLU A 164 -23.84 12.07 1.05
N ALA A 165 -23.74 13.29 0.52
CA ALA A 165 -22.83 14.31 1.05
C ALA A 165 -23.20 14.74 2.48
N LEU A 166 -24.49 14.83 2.78
CA LEU A 166 -24.98 15.11 4.14
C LEU A 166 -24.61 13.99 5.13
N GLN A 167 -24.78 12.73 4.75
CA GLN A 167 -24.36 11.59 5.58
C GLN A 167 -22.84 11.61 5.82
N LYS A 168 -22.05 11.92 4.79
CA LYS A 168 -20.59 12.06 4.91
C LYS A 168 -20.22 13.19 5.87
N ALA A 169 -20.90 14.34 5.80
CA ALA A 169 -20.70 15.47 6.71
C ALA A 169 -21.03 15.09 8.18
N GLN A 170 -22.16 14.40 8.41
CA GLN A 170 -22.53 13.90 9.74
C GLN A 170 -21.48 12.93 10.31
N GLN A 171 -20.94 12.02 9.49
CA GLN A 171 -19.87 11.12 9.91
C GLN A 171 -18.59 11.88 10.29
N ILE A 172 -18.24 12.94 9.54
CA ILE A 172 -17.10 13.81 9.86
C ILE A 172 -17.32 14.51 11.20
N MET A 173 -18.52 15.03 11.46
CA MET A 173 -18.88 15.66 12.74
C MET A 173 -18.72 14.69 13.91
N ILE A 174 -19.29 13.49 13.81
CA ILE A 174 -19.19 12.45 14.84
C ILE A 174 -17.72 12.07 15.08
N ARG A 175 -16.93 11.91 14.01
CA ARG A 175 -15.50 11.61 14.10
C ARG A 175 -14.74 12.72 14.81
N ASN A 176 -15.03 13.99 14.50
CA ASN A 176 -14.37 15.15 15.08
C ASN A 176 -14.76 15.31 16.56
N ALA A 177 -16.02 15.10 16.92
CA ALA A 177 -16.51 15.09 18.29
C ALA A 177 -15.79 14.02 19.13
N ARG A 178 -15.72 12.78 18.64
CA ARG A 178 -14.97 11.69 19.31
C ARG A 178 -13.49 12.00 19.50
N LYS A 179 -12.85 12.62 18.51
CA LYS A 179 -11.44 13.05 18.62
C LYS A 179 -11.27 14.13 19.67
N ALA A 180 -12.17 15.11 19.73
CA ALA A 180 -12.14 16.19 20.71
C ALA A 180 -12.34 15.64 22.13
N GLU A 181 -13.31 14.75 22.32
CA GLU A 181 -13.56 14.06 23.59
C GLU A 181 -12.35 13.24 24.06
N ALA A 182 -11.75 12.44 23.18
CA ALA A 182 -10.55 11.68 23.51
C ALA A 182 -9.36 12.58 23.88
N ALA A 183 -9.22 13.74 23.23
CA ALA A 183 -8.20 14.73 23.59
C ALA A 183 -8.45 15.34 24.98
N ARG A 184 -9.72 15.68 25.30
CA ARG A 184 -10.11 16.16 26.64
C ARG A 184 -9.82 15.11 27.70
N ALA A 185 -10.21 13.85 27.48
CA ALA A 185 -9.95 12.76 28.41
C ALA A 185 -8.45 12.55 28.66
N ARG A 186 -7.61 12.66 27.61
CA ARG A 186 -6.14 12.63 27.76
C ARG A 186 -5.62 13.78 28.61
N TYR A 187 -6.10 15.01 28.35
CA TYR A 187 -5.69 16.18 29.12
C TYR A 187 -6.12 16.10 30.59
N GLN A 188 -7.32 15.59 30.84
CA GLN A 188 -7.85 15.37 32.19
C GLN A 188 -6.98 14.40 32.98
N LYS A 189 -6.46 13.33 32.34
CA LYS A 189 -5.53 12.37 32.94
C LYS A 189 -4.11 12.91 33.16
N MET A 190 -3.73 14.04 32.57
CA MET A 190 -2.39 14.63 32.78
C MET A 190 -2.30 15.30 34.15
N SER A 191 -1.16 15.12 34.83
CA SER A 191 -0.84 15.83 36.07
C SER A 191 -0.58 17.33 35.81
N PRO A 192 -0.65 18.20 36.83
CA PRO A 192 -0.36 19.63 36.67
C PRO A 192 1.01 19.91 36.05
N GLU A 193 2.04 19.14 36.42
CA GLU A 193 3.39 19.30 35.88
C GLU A 193 3.48 18.86 34.42
N GLN A 194 2.82 17.75 34.06
CA GLN A 194 2.71 17.31 32.67
C GLN A 194 1.95 18.33 31.79
N ARG A 195 0.95 19.02 32.35
CA ARG A 195 0.23 20.10 31.65
C ARG A 195 1.13 21.30 31.38
N LYS A 196 1.98 21.71 32.34
CA LYS A 196 2.98 22.77 32.11
C LYS A 196 3.94 22.39 30.99
N VAL A 197 4.50 21.18 31.02
CA VAL A 197 5.39 20.68 29.96
C VAL A 197 4.66 20.62 28.60
N HIS A 198 3.41 20.16 28.58
CA HIS A 198 2.59 20.15 27.36
C HIS A 198 2.39 21.56 26.79
N TYR A 199 2.09 22.53 27.67
CA TYR A 199 1.95 23.93 27.30
C TYR A 199 3.26 24.53 26.76
N LEU A 200 4.40 24.29 27.44
CA LEU A 200 5.72 24.72 26.98
C LEU A 200 6.07 24.15 25.61
N LYS A 201 5.82 22.85 25.38
CA LYS A 201 6.02 22.23 24.06
C LYS A 201 5.18 22.89 22.97
N LYS A 202 3.94 23.27 23.30
CA LYS A 202 3.04 23.97 22.38
C LYS A 202 3.56 25.37 22.06
N LEU A 203 4.05 26.11 23.05
CA LEU A 203 4.67 27.42 22.85
C LEU A 203 5.94 27.32 22.00
N TYR A 204 6.84 26.40 22.34
CA TYR A 204 8.10 26.20 21.62
C TYR A 204 7.85 25.83 20.15
N SER A 205 6.88 24.94 19.88
CA SER A 205 6.49 24.61 18.50
C SER A 205 5.93 25.82 17.75
N ARG A 206 5.21 26.72 18.44
CA ARG A 206 4.69 27.96 17.84
C ARG A 206 5.81 28.95 17.55
N LEU A 207 6.77 29.10 18.46
CA LEU A 207 7.97 29.92 18.29
C LEU A 207 8.77 29.48 17.07
N ILE A 208 9.11 28.18 16.96
CA ILE A 208 9.80 27.63 15.79
C ILE A 208 9.03 27.92 14.50
N TRP A 209 7.70 27.79 14.53
CA TRP A 209 6.88 28.06 13.36
C TRP A 209 6.90 29.54 12.96
N ILE A 210 6.88 30.46 13.94
CA ILE A 210 7.02 31.89 13.70
C ILE A 210 8.41 32.20 13.13
N GLU A 211 9.48 31.67 13.72
CA GLU A 211 10.85 31.84 13.22
C GLU A 211 11.00 31.33 11.79
N PHE A 212 10.40 30.17 11.49
CA PHE A 212 10.39 29.61 10.13
C PHE A 212 9.69 30.54 9.14
N ILE A 213 8.54 31.14 9.52
CA ILE A 213 7.83 32.10 8.66
C ILE A 213 8.66 33.36 8.45
N VAL A 214 9.20 33.94 9.52
CA VAL A 214 10.03 35.15 9.43
C VAL A 214 11.25 34.90 8.53
N SER A 215 11.91 33.75 8.69
CA SER A 215 13.03 33.36 7.83
C SER A 215 12.61 33.15 6.37
N ALA A 216 11.48 32.49 6.13
CA ALA A 216 10.97 32.28 4.78
C ALA A 216 10.53 33.59 4.10
N GLN A 217 10.05 34.58 4.85
CA GLN A 217 9.78 35.94 4.35
C GLN A 217 11.07 36.68 4.01
N GLN A 218 12.10 36.63 4.88
CA GLN A 218 13.41 37.25 4.62
C GLN A 218 14.11 36.65 3.39
N CYS A 219 13.89 35.36 3.12
CA CYS A 219 14.40 34.67 1.94
C CYS A 219 13.53 34.85 0.69
N GLY A 220 12.43 35.63 0.75
CA GLY A 220 11.53 35.87 -0.39
C GLY A 220 10.73 34.64 -0.85
N ILE A 221 10.55 33.63 0.01
CA ILE A 221 9.86 32.37 -0.32
C ILE A 221 8.34 32.50 -0.16
N ILE A 222 7.89 33.42 0.71
CA ILE A 222 6.47 33.69 0.96
C ILE A 222 6.24 35.19 0.95
N ASP A 223 5.35 35.65 0.07
CA ASP A 223 4.90 37.03 0.04
C ASP A 223 4.06 37.33 1.28
N GLY A 224 4.42 38.41 1.98
CA GLY A 224 3.83 38.78 3.24
C GLY A 224 2.32 39.02 3.12
N PHE A 225 1.54 38.30 3.91
CA PHE A 225 0.20 38.69 4.31
C PHE A 225 0.08 38.50 5.82
N TRP A 226 -0.10 39.62 6.52
CA TRP A 226 -0.71 39.69 7.84
C TRP A 226 -2.19 40.01 7.65
#